data_AF-A0A353RUB0-F1
#
_entry.id   AF-A0A353RUB0-F1
#
_cell.length_a   1.000
_cell.length_b   1.000
_cell.length_c   1.000
_cell.angle_alpha   90.00
_cell.angle_beta   90.00
_cell.angle_gamma   90.00
#
_symmetry.space_group_name_H-M   'P 1'
#
loop_
_entity.id
_entity.type
_entity.pdbx_description
1 polymer ?
#
loop_
_entity_poly.entity_id
_entity_poly.type
_entity_poly.pdbx_seq_one_letter_code
_entity_poly.pdbx_strand_id
1 'polypeptide(L)'
;MDNELLIKAFEAAQKGRSFAFATVVETTGKGTPRKTGAKMIVLEDGSLFGTIGGGSNEKKAREECLKAIKQKRSTLFTYDLLGKKGQPICGGQIKVFIEPFTKKNKLVICGGGHIALPLSAIGKMLNFEVSVIDARKEFSRKKRFPHIDKVIFSDQAKYLAKLPIDQNTFIIIVTHGHEFDYDCLKAVVRSNAAYIGVISSKLKRTKFLAQLKKEGVDQKYLKKIKIPVGIDIGAQTPEEIAISIAAEIISVTNKDSIGTAKFKRNP
;
A
#
# COMPACT_ATOMS: atom_id res chain seq x y z
N MET A 1 -20.41 3.36 23.93
CA MET A 1 -20.14 2.27 22.96
C MET A 1 -19.29 2.80 21.80
N ASP A 2 -19.67 3.89 21.13
CA ASP A 2 -18.85 4.45 20.03
C ASP A 2 -17.46 4.95 20.46
N ASN A 3 -17.34 5.57 21.64
CA ASN A 3 -16.05 6.03 22.16
C ASN A 3 -15.06 4.87 22.38
N GLU A 4 -15.53 3.69 22.79
CA GLU A 4 -14.67 2.53 23.02
C GLU A 4 -14.11 1.98 21.70
N LEU A 5 -14.93 1.97 20.65
CA LEU A 5 -14.48 1.60 19.30
C LEU A 5 -13.43 2.59 18.79
N LEU A 6 -13.66 3.90 18.96
CA LEU A 6 -12.67 4.92 18.56
C LEU A 6 -11.34 4.76 19.30
N ILE A 7 -11.38 4.45 20.60
CA ILE A 7 -10.16 4.15 21.38
C ILE A 7 -9.44 2.92 20.80
N LYS A 8 -10.17 1.85 20.47
CA LYS A 8 -9.56 0.64 19.87
C LYS A 8 -8.96 0.91 18.49
N ALA A 9 -9.63 1.69 17.64
CA ALA A 9 -9.10 2.12 16.36
C ALA A 9 -7.80 2.94 16.54
N PHE A 10 -7.78 3.86 17.51
CA PHE A 10 -6.61 4.66 17.81
C PHE A 10 -5.43 3.83 18.34
N GLU A 11 -5.68 2.89 19.26
CA GLU A 11 -4.68 1.93 19.74
C GLU A 11 -4.10 1.09 18.60
N ALA A 12 -4.95 0.60 17.70
CA ALA A 12 -4.52 -0.15 16.52
C ALA A 12 -3.65 0.72 15.61
N ALA A 13 -4.10 1.94 15.30
CA ALA A 13 -3.36 2.89 14.46
C ALA A 13 -1.98 3.23 15.03
N GLN A 14 -1.88 3.50 16.34
CA GLN A 14 -0.60 3.78 17.00
C GLN A 14 0.37 2.59 16.93
N LYS A 15 -0.14 1.37 17.05
CA LYS A 15 0.65 0.14 16.89
C LYS A 15 0.91 -0.20 15.42
N GLY A 16 0.49 0.66 14.49
CA GLY A 16 0.59 0.45 13.06
C GLY A 16 -0.23 -0.75 12.57
N ARG A 17 -1.24 -1.21 13.30
CA ARG A 17 -2.07 -2.36 12.89
C ARG A 17 -3.18 -1.90 11.96
N SER A 18 -3.42 -2.66 10.89
CA SER A 18 -4.56 -2.39 10.01
C SER A 18 -5.86 -2.85 10.65
N PHE A 19 -6.96 -2.17 10.36
CA PHE A 19 -8.30 -2.48 10.85
C PHE A 19 -9.37 -2.01 9.87
N ALA A 20 -10.62 -2.40 10.06
CA ALA A 20 -11.74 -1.86 9.30
C ALA A 20 -12.94 -1.60 10.21
N PHE A 21 -13.65 -0.52 9.93
CA PHE A 21 -14.97 -0.28 10.48
C PHE A 21 -16.02 -0.95 9.62
N ALA A 22 -16.96 -1.64 10.26
CA ALA A 22 -18.23 -2.05 9.66
C ALA A 22 -19.32 -1.16 10.26
N THR A 23 -20.02 -0.39 9.43
CA THR A 23 -21.12 0.48 9.86
C THR A 23 -22.41 0.09 9.16
N VAL A 24 -23.47 -0.17 9.93
CA VAL A 24 -24.81 -0.32 9.36
C VAL A 24 -25.29 1.05 8.87
N VAL A 25 -25.43 1.20 7.56
CA VAL A 25 -25.83 2.47 6.91
C VAL A 25 -27.29 2.49 6.50
N GLU A 26 -27.91 1.32 6.37
CA GLU A 26 -29.32 1.19 6.00
C GLU A 26 -29.90 -0.09 6.61
N THR A 27 -31.16 -0.03 7.06
CA THR A 27 -31.91 -1.19 7.51
C THR A 27 -33.33 -1.13 6.95
N THR A 28 -33.82 -2.20 6.36
CA THR A 28 -35.21 -2.35 5.93
C THR A 28 -35.90 -3.44 6.75
N GLY A 29 -37.22 -3.32 6.95
CA GLY A 29 -38.01 -4.27 7.74
C GLY A 29 -37.97 -4.03 9.25
N LYS A 30 -39.01 -4.49 9.96
CA LYS A 30 -39.19 -4.26 11.41
C LYS A 30 -38.35 -5.22 12.29
N GLY A 31 -37.71 -6.23 11.71
CA GLY A 31 -37.04 -7.31 12.43
C GLY A 31 -35.51 -7.22 12.56
N THR A 32 -34.88 -6.10 12.17
CA THR A 32 -33.42 -6.00 12.16
C THR A 32 -32.84 -5.91 13.58
N PRO A 33 -31.78 -6.68 13.94
CA PRO A 33 -31.28 -6.74 15.31
C PRO A 33 -30.65 -5.45 15.83
N ARG A 34 -30.14 -4.60 14.93
CA ARG A 34 -29.59 -3.28 15.25
C ARG A 34 -30.03 -2.24 14.22
N LYS A 35 -30.16 -1.00 14.69
CA LYS A 35 -30.51 0.17 13.88
C LYS A 35 -29.31 0.69 13.10
N THR A 36 -29.59 1.48 12.07
CA THR A 36 -28.60 2.34 11.39
C THR A 36 -27.72 3.06 12.40
N GLY A 37 -26.42 3.13 12.11
CA GLY A 37 -25.41 3.71 12.99
C GLY A 37 -24.66 2.69 13.85
N ALA A 38 -25.15 1.45 13.97
CA ALA A 38 -24.41 0.39 14.65
C ALA A 38 -23.05 0.12 13.98
N LYS A 39 -22.00 -0.02 14.80
CA LYS A 39 -20.62 -0.15 14.36
C LYS A 39 -19.92 -1.35 15.01
N MET A 40 -18.97 -1.91 14.27
CA MET A 40 -17.96 -2.80 14.81
C MET A 40 -16.60 -2.51 14.17
N ILE A 41 -15.53 -2.91 14.84
CA ILE A 41 -14.16 -2.89 14.33
C ILE A 41 -13.66 -4.31 14.18
N VAL A 42 -12.94 -4.56 13.09
CA VAL A 42 -12.23 -5.81 12.86
C VAL A 42 -10.76 -5.48 12.60
N LEU A 43 -9.86 -6.03 13.40
CA LEU A 43 -8.41 -5.89 13.22
C LEU A 43 -7.88 -6.89 12.18
N GLU A 44 -6.67 -6.67 11.68
CA GLU A 44 -6.03 -7.55 10.68
C GLU A 44 -5.77 -9.00 11.16
N ASP A 45 -5.72 -9.26 12.46
CA ASP A 45 -5.68 -10.61 13.06
C ASP A 45 -7.08 -11.25 13.20
N GLY A 46 -8.12 -10.49 12.82
CA GLY A 46 -9.51 -10.86 12.92
C GLY A 46 -10.15 -10.60 14.29
N SER A 47 -9.45 -10.04 15.26
CA SER A 47 -10.07 -9.61 16.53
C SER A 47 -11.21 -8.63 16.25
N LEU A 48 -12.33 -8.79 16.96
CA LEU A 48 -13.56 -8.04 16.72
C LEU A 48 -14.00 -7.31 18.00
N PHE A 49 -14.41 -6.04 17.83
CA PHE A 49 -14.93 -5.19 18.90
C PHE A 49 -16.24 -4.52 18.46
N GLY A 50 -17.21 -4.42 19.36
CA GLY A 50 -18.56 -3.94 19.04
C GLY A 50 -19.40 -5.00 18.31
N THR A 51 -20.55 -4.59 17.77
CA THR A 51 -21.49 -5.51 17.13
C THR A 51 -22.42 -4.75 16.19
N ILE A 52 -22.75 -5.38 15.06
CA ILE A 52 -23.72 -4.88 14.07
C ILE A 52 -25.04 -5.65 14.07
N GLY A 53 -25.26 -6.56 15.04
CA GLY A 53 -26.51 -7.32 15.13
C GLY A 53 -26.39 -8.79 15.51
N GLY A 54 -25.20 -9.32 15.84
CA GLY A 54 -25.03 -10.69 16.32
C GLY A 54 -25.10 -11.78 15.23
N GLY A 55 -24.67 -12.99 15.60
CA GLY A 55 -24.92 -14.23 14.84
C GLY A 55 -24.13 -14.36 13.52
N SER A 56 -24.76 -14.97 12.51
CA SER A 56 -24.12 -15.24 11.20
C SER A 56 -23.66 -13.99 10.46
N ASN A 57 -24.22 -12.82 10.79
CA ASN A 57 -23.99 -11.56 10.12
C ASN A 57 -22.61 -11.00 10.46
N GLU A 58 -22.20 -11.15 11.72
CA GLU A 58 -20.88 -10.69 12.20
C GLU A 58 -19.76 -11.52 11.57
N LYS A 59 -19.97 -12.83 11.39
CA LYS A 59 -18.98 -13.69 10.73
C LYS A 59 -18.73 -13.22 9.28
N LYS A 60 -19.80 -13.00 8.51
CA LYS A 60 -19.67 -12.50 7.13
C LYS A 60 -19.06 -11.10 7.08
N ALA A 61 -19.54 -10.20 7.94
CA ALA A 61 -19.02 -8.85 8.00
C ALA A 61 -17.53 -8.82 8.41
N ARG A 62 -17.08 -9.72 9.28
CA ARG A 62 -15.67 -9.95 9.60
C ARG A 62 -14.86 -10.40 8.39
N GLU A 63 -15.37 -11.37 7.63
CA GLU A 63 -14.72 -11.82 6.39
C GLU A 63 -14.59 -10.69 5.37
N GLU A 64 -15.63 -9.88 5.19
CA GLU A 64 -15.61 -8.72 4.31
C GLU A 64 -14.67 -7.61 4.80
N CYS A 65 -14.60 -7.37 6.12
CA CYS A 65 -13.60 -6.48 6.70
C CYS A 65 -12.16 -6.94 6.40
N LEU A 66 -11.86 -8.22 6.58
CA LEU A 66 -10.52 -8.76 6.32
C LEU A 66 -10.16 -8.67 4.82
N LYS A 67 -11.12 -8.92 3.93
CA LYS A 67 -10.95 -8.69 2.48
C LYS A 67 -10.68 -7.22 2.17
N ALA A 68 -11.47 -6.31 2.74
CA ALA A 68 -11.32 -4.87 2.52
C ALA A 68 -9.97 -4.35 3.04
N ILE A 69 -9.48 -4.82 4.19
CA ILE A 69 -8.14 -4.52 4.70
C ILE A 69 -7.07 -4.96 3.71
N LYS A 70 -7.16 -6.20 3.21
CA LYS A 70 -6.19 -6.75 2.25
C LYS A 70 -6.21 -5.99 0.92
N GLN A 71 -7.39 -5.60 0.45
CA GLN A 71 -7.60 -4.86 -0.80
C GLN A 71 -7.38 -3.35 -0.65
N LYS A 72 -7.27 -2.84 0.59
CA LYS A 72 -7.17 -1.41 0.91
C LYS A 72 -8.31 -0.58 0.30
N ARG A 73 -9.52 -1.16 0.23
CA ARG A 73 -10.65 -0.55 -0.47
C ARG A 73 -11.94 -0.67 0.34
N SER A 74 -12.67 0.43 0.45
CA SER A 74 -14.00 0.44 1.05
C SER A 74 -14.99 -0.33 0.18
N THR A 75 -15.89 -1.07 0.82
CA THR A 75 -16.92 -1.84 0.14
C THR A 75 -18.27 -1.65 0.82
N LEU A 76 -19.34 -1.81 0.06
CA LEU A 76 -20.71 -1.76 0.54
C LEU A 76 -21.30 -3.14 0.27
N PHE A 77 -21.77 -3.81 1.31
CA PHE A 77 -22.42 -5.11 1.14
C PHE A 77 -23.81 -5.08 1.74
N THR A 78 -24.74 -5.79 1.08
CA THR A 78 -26.11 -5.98 1.53
C THR A 78 -26.27 -7.39 2.06
N TYR A 79 -26.97 -7.52 3.18
CA TYR A 79 -27.32 -8.79 3.76
C TYR A 79 -28.84 -8.88 3.92
N ASP A 80 -29.42 -9.95 3.37
CA ASP A 80 -30.83 -10.28 3.56
C ASP A 80 -31.00 -11.10 4.85
N LEU A 81 -31.79 -10.60 5.79
CA LEU A 81 -32.19 -11.31 7.01
C LEU A 81 -33.41 -12.24 6.77
N LEU A 82 -33.74 -12.50 5.50
CA LEU A 82 -34.71 -13.48 5.09
C LEU A 82 -34.10 -14.88 5.31
N GLY A 83 -34.35 -15.46 6.48
CA GLY A 83 -33.76 -16.75 6.86
C GLY A 83 -34.08 -17.88 5.87
N LYS A 84 -33.16 -18.84 5.72
CA LYS A 84 -33.46 -20.17 5.21
C LYS A 84 -34.15 -21.00 6.31
N LYS A 85 -34.93 -22.05 5.94
CA LYS A 85 -35.62 -22.95 6.88
C LYS A 85 -34.71 -23.31 8.07
N GLY A 86 -35.12 -22.96 9.30
CA GLY A 86 -34.39 -23.26 10.54
C GLY A 86 -33.52 -22.13 11.11
N GLN A 87 -33.53 -20.92 10.53
CA GLN A 87 -32.85 -19.73 11.08
C GLN A 87 -33.85 -18.68 11.58
N PRO A 88 -33.48 -17.84 12.57
CA PRO A 88 -34.31 -16.73 13.02
C PRO A 88 -34.66 -15.80 11.86
N ILE A 89 -35.95 -15.65 11.55
CA ILE A 89 -36.44 -14.82 10.44
C ILE A 89 -36.59 -13.38 10.95
N CYS A 90 -35.49 -12.64 10.93
CA CYS A 90 -35.48 -11.21 11.23
C CYS A 90 -35.89 -10.42 9.98
N GLY A 91 -37.14 -10.54 9.51
CA GLY A 91 -37.58 -9.98 8.23
C GLY A 91 -37.05 -8.57 7.92
N GLY A 92 -36.20 -8.45 6.89
CA GLY A 92 -35.50 -7.21 6.54
C GLY A 92 -34.21 -7.39 5.75
N GLN A 93 -33.58 -6.28 5.36
CA GLN A 93 -32.22 -6.22 4.82
C GLN A 93 -31.39 -5.25 5.64
N ILE A 94 -30.09 -5.50 5.75
CA ILE A 94 -29.12 -4.55 6.29
C ILE A 94 -28.05 -4.26 5.24
N LYS A 95 -27.72 -2.99 5.08
CA LYS A 95 -26.61 -2.55 4.25
C LYS A 95 -25.49 -2.08 5.16
N VAL A 96 -24.30 -2.61 4.95
CA VAL A 96 -23.15 -2.36 5.81
C VAL A 96 -22.02 -1.81 4.95
N PHE A 97 -21.54 -0.64 5.34
CA PHE A 97 -20.38 -0.01 4.76
C PHE A 97 -19.12 -0.45 5.52
N ILE A 98 -18.16 -1.01 4.78
CA ILE A 98 -16.85 -1.40 5.27
C ILE A 98 -15.83 -0.37 4.85
N GLU A 99 -15.11 0.18 5.82
CA GLU A 99 -14.08 1.18 5.61
C GLU A 99 -12.75 0.69 6.23
N PRO A 100 -11.76 0.28 5.41
CA PRO A 100 -10.46 -0.18 5.90
C PRO A 100 -9.50 0.98 6.16
N PHE A 101 -8.76 0.87 7.24
CA PHE A 101 -7.65 1.72 7.65
C PHE A 101 -6.39 0.87 7.66
N THR A 102 -5.44 1.21 6.80
CA THR A 102 -4.23 0.39 6.59
C THR A 102 -2.97 1.19 6.86
N LYS A 103 -1.86 0.48 7.11
CA LYS A 103 -0.53 1.09 7.25
C LYS A 103 -0.24 2.04 6.09
N LYS A 104 0.31 3.22 6.40
CA LYS A 104 0.85 4.11 5.37
C LYS A 104 1.86 3.35 4.51
N ASN A 105 1.83 3.60 3.21
CA ASN A 105 2.86 3.07 2.33
C ASN A 105 4.18 3.80 2.61
N LYS A 106 5.29 3.08 2.49
CA LYS A 106 6.64 3.60 2.68
C LYS A 106 7.29 3.73 1.32
N LEU A 107 7.89 4.89 1.02
CA LEU A 107 8.69 5.12 -0.17
C LEU A 107 10.15 5.24 0.25
N VAL A 108 10.94 4.24 -0.10
CA VAL A 108 12.37 4.15 0.20
C VAL A 108 13.14 4.45 -1.08
N ILE A 109 13.84 5.58 -1.10
CA ILE A 109 14.60 6.05 -2.24
C ILE A 109 16.10 5.83 -1.96
N CYS A 110 16.73 5.00 -2.77
CA CYS A 110 18.15 4.65 -2.66
C CYS A 110 18.94 5.51 -3.66
N GLY A 111 19.68 6.48 -3.16
CA GLY A 111 20.28 7.57 -3.92
C GLY A 111 19.57 8.89 -3.64
N GLY A 112 20.31 9.89 -3.19
CA GLY A 112 19.83 11.22 -2.83
C GLY A 112 20.04 12.29 -3.92
N GLY A 113 20.30 11.84 -5.17
CA GLY A 113 20.63 12.69 -6.32
C GLY A 113 19.51 13.63 -6.78
N HIS A 114 19.57 14.09 -8.03
CA HIS A 114 18.64 15.10 -8.55
C HIS A 114 17.21 14.59 -8.69
N ILE A 115 16.99 13.34 -9.10
CA ILE A 115 15.65 12.73 -9.21
C ILE A 115 15.00 12.53 -7.83
N ALA A 116 15.81 12.20 -6.81
CA ALA A 116 15.32 11.89 -5.48
C ALA A 116 14.61 13.07 -4.82
N LEU A 117 15.05 14.31 -5.07
CA LEU A 117 14.46 15.51 -4.49
C LEU A 117 12.99 15.72 -4.89
N PRO A 118 12.64 15.89 -6.18
CA PRO A 118 11.24 16.00 -6.60
C PRO A 118 10.45 14.72 -6.31
N LEU A 119 11.02 13.53 -6.51
CA LEU A 119 10.32 12.27 -6.22
C LEU A 119 9.93 12.16 -4.75
N SER A 120 10.80 12.58 -3.84
CA SER A 120 10.51 12.57 -2.41
C SER A 120 9.39 13.55 -2.03
N ALA A 121 9.33 14.71 -2.70
CA ALA A 121 8.25 15.69 -2.50
C ALA A 121 6.91 15.14 -2.98
N ILE A 122 6.87 14.55 -4.19
CA ILE A 122 5.68 13.88 -4.72
C ILE A 122 5.26 12.73 -3.80
N GLY A 123 6.21 11.92 -3.30
CA GLY A 123 5.94 10.87 -2.34
C GLY A 123 5.21 11.37 -1.08
N LYS A 124 5.65 12.51 -0.52
CA LYS A 124 4.95 13.15 0.61
C LYS A 124 3.56 13.65 0.23
N MET A 125 3.40 14.26 -0.95
CA MET A 125 2.09 14.67 -1.46
C MET A 125 1.13 13.48 -1.60
N LEU A 126 1.64 12.31 -1.95
CA LEU A 126 0.88 11.04 -2.04
C LEU A 126 0.71 10.33 -0.68
N ASN A 127 1.01 11.00 0.43
CA ASN A 127 0.88 10.49 1.81
C ASN A 127 1.73 9.23 2.11
N PHE A 128 2.90 9.09 1.47
CA PHE A 128 3.89 8.08 1.86
C PHE A 128 4.69 8.53 3.09
N GLU A 129 5.17 7.56 3.88
CA GLU A 129 6.35 7.74 4.73
C GLU A 129 7.59 7.62 3.84
N VAL A 130 8.32 8.72 3.65
CA VAL A 130 9.41 8.84 2.69
C VAL A 130 10.76 8.81 3.39
N SER A 131 11.65 7.93 2.92
CA SER A 131 13.03 7.83 3.37
C SER A 131 13.99 7.94 2.19
N VAL A 132 15.07 8.70 2.34
CA VAL A 132 16.18 8.77 1.37
C VAL A 132 17.45 8.23 2.01
N ILE A 133 18.15 7.34 1.30
CA ILE A 133 19.41 6.74 1.73
C ILE A 133 20.49 7.09 0.70
N ASP A 134 21.59 7.70 1.13
CA ASP A 134 22.77 7.92 0.27
C ASP A 134 24.06 7.80 1.08
N ALA A 135 25.08 7.20 0.49
CA ALA A 135 26.41 7.04 1.10
C ALA A 135 27.27 8.32 1.03
N ARG A 136 26.77 9.38 0.36
CA ARG A 136 27.44 10.68 0.23
C ARG A 136 26.77 11.73 1.10
N LYS A 137 27.57 12.44 1.91
CA LYS A 137 27.06 13.34 2.96
C LYS A 137 26.30 14.53 2.39
N GLU A 138 26.65 15.02 1.21
CA GLU A 138 25.99 16.13 0.53
C GLU A 138 24.59 15.76 0.01
N PHE A 139 24.36 14.50 -0.31
CA PHE A 139 23.09 13.96 -0.78
C PHE A 139 22.23 13.32 0.33
N SER A 140 22.70 13.32 1.57
CA SER A 140 22.00 12.74 2.74
C SER A 140 21.87 13.76 3.89
N ARG A 141 21.70 15.05 3.55
CA ARG A 141 21.45 16.13 4.53
C ARG A 141 19.97 16.41 4.70
N LYS A 142 19.54 16.61 5.95
CA LYS A 142 18.18 17.09 6.28
C LYS A 142 17.84 18.41 5.59
N LYS A 143 18.82 19.32 5.41
CA LYS A 143 18.63 20.59 4.68
C LYS A 143 18.21 20.38 3.21
N ARG A 144 18.64 19.29 2.57
CA ARG A 144 18.26 18.95 1.19
C ARG A 144 16.84 18.37 1.14
N PHE A 145 16.41 17.66 2.18
CA PHE A 145 15.09 17.02 2.26
C PHE A 145 14.35 17.41 3.56
N PRO A 146 13.98 18.69 3.73
CA PRO A 146 13.35 19.14 4.97
C PRO A 146 11.96 18.51 5.18
N HIS A 147 11.25 18.20 4.09
CA HIS A 147 9.87 17.71 4.06
C HIS A 147 9.68 16.20 4.31
N ILE A 148 10.75 15.41 4.27
CA ILE A 148 10.65 13.94 4.35
C ILE A 148 10.84 13.41 5.77
N ASP A 149 10.38 12.19 6.01
CA ASP A 149 10.39 11.57 7.33
C ASP A 149 11.80 11.19 7.78
N LYS A 150 12.63 10.60 6.91
CA LYS A 150 13.98 10.14 7.25
C LYS A 150 15.01 10.42 6.16
N VAL A 151 16.15 10.98 6.54
CA VAL A 151 17.33 11.11 5.66
C VAL A 151 18.47 10.31 6.30
N ILE A 152 19.00 9.35 5.56
CA ILE A 152 19.91 8.32 6.11
C ILE A 152 21.24 8.42 5.37
N PHE A 153 22.30 8.71 6.12
CA PHE A 153 23.69 8.66 5.65
C PHE A 153 24.23 7.25 5.91
N SER A 154 24.19 6.40 4.88
CA SER A 154 24.62 5.00 4.95
C SER A 154 24.85 4.45 3.56
N ASP A 155 25.65 3.39 3.47
CA ASP A 155 25.60 2.48 2.33
C ASP A 155 24.17 1.96 2.12
N GLN A 156 23.67 2.11 0.89
CA GLN A 156 22.28 1.83 0.56
C GLN A 156 21.98 0.33 0.64
N ALA A 157 22.83 -0.53 0.09
CA ALA A 157 22.60 -1.97 0.05
C ALA A 157 22.64 -2.60 1.46
N LYS A 158 23.63 -2.20 2.28
CA LYS A 158 23.74 -2.64 3.68
C LYS A 158 22.57 -2.18 4.52
N TYR A 159 22.06 -0.96 4.30
CA TYR A 159 20.88 -0.48 5.00
C TYR A 159 19.62 -1.25 4.58
N LEU A 160 19.42 -1.43 3.28
CA LEU A 160 18.29 -2.19 2.72
C LEU A 160 18.23 -3.63 3.25
N ALA A 161 19.38 -4.30 3.36
CA ALA A 161 19.45 -5.66 3.88
C ALA A 161 18.94 -5.83 5.32
N LYS A 162 18.90 -4.73 6.11
CA LYS A 162 18.44 -4.72 7.51
C LYS A 162 17.06 -4.09 7.67
N LEU A 163 16.53 -3.46 6.61
CA LEU A 163 15.25 -2.75 6.67
C LEU A 163 14.09 -3.77 6.70
N PRO A 164 13.12 -3.63 7.62
CA PRO A 164 11.88 -4.42 7.56
C PRO A 164 11.08 -4.02 6.31
N ILE A 165 11.08 -4.90 5.30
CA ILE A 165 10.40 -4.70 4.01
C ILE A 165 9.15 -5.58 3.94
N ASP A 166 8.00 -4.95 3.73
CA ASP A 166 6.68 -5.57 3.66
C ASP A 166 5.88 -5.13 2.43
N GLN A 167 4.62 -5.57 2.34
CA GLN A 167 3.71 -5.25 1.23
C GLN A 167 3.18 -3.80 1.24
N ASN A 168 3.67 -2.96 2.15
CA ASN A 168 3.45 -1.51 2.14
C ASN A 168 4.72 -0.75 1.71
N THR A 169 5.82 -1.45 1.42
CA THR A 169 7.12 -0.86 1.10
C THR A 169 7.36 -0.78 -0.40
N PHE A 170 7.65 0.43 -0.88
CA PHE A 170 7.97 0.76 -2.27
C PHE A 170 9.43 1.21 -2.33
N ILE A 171 10.23 0.54 -3.13
CA ILE A 171 11.68 0.77 -3.20
C ILE A 171 12.02 1.32 -4.59
N ILE A 172 12.68 2.48 -4.61
CA ILE A 172 13.17 3.13 -5.82
C ILE A 172 14.69 3.23 -5.74
N ILE A 173 15.37 2.58 -6.67
CA ILE A 173 16.83 2.54 -6.77
C ILE A 173 17.24 3.55 -7.84
N VAL A 174 17.80 4.66 -7.40
CA VAL A 174 18.23 5.84 -8.17
C VAL A 174 19.65 6.26 -7.77
N THR A 175 20.57 5.30 -7.71
CA THR A 175 21.93 5.57 -7.26
C THR A 175 22.76 6.26 -8.36
N HIS A 176 24.02 6.57 -8.05
CA HIS A 176 24.91 7.31 -8.95
C HIS A 176 25.79 6.41 -9.84
N GLY A 177 25.58 5.09 -9.83
CA GLY A 177 26.47 4.17 -10.55
C GLY A 177 25.93 2.75 -10.67
N HIS A 178 26.40 2.07 -11.72
CA HIS A 178 25.91 0.75 -12.13
C HIS A 178 26.04 -0.33 -11.05
N GLU A 179 27.16 -0.37 -10.34
CA GLU A 179 27.44 -1.40 -9.32
C GLU A 179 26.53 -1.21 -8.10
N PHE A 180 26.38 0.03 -7.64
CA PHE A 180 25.51 0.38 -6.52
C PHE A 180 24.03 0.04 -6.77
N ASP A 181 23.53 0.24 -8.00
CA ASP A 181 22.16 -0.15 -8.36
C ASP A 181 21.95 -1.66 -8.24
N TYR A 182 22.93 -2.45 -8.69
CA TYR A 182 22.86 -3.91 -8.65
C TYR A 182 22.89 -4.44 -7.21
N ASP A 183 23.77 -3.90 -6.37
CA ASP A 183 23.89 -4.31 -4.96
C ASP A 183 22.60 -4.00 -4.18
N CYS A 184 22.02 -2.82 -4.41
CA CYS A 184 20.72 -2.47 -3.85
C CYS A 184 19.64 -3.44 -4.31
N LEU A 185 19.61 -3.77 -5.61
CA LEU A 185 18.61 -4.66 -6.18
C LEU A 185 18.74 -6.07 -5.60
N LYS A 186 19.96 -6.59 -5.50
CA LYS A 186 20.28 -7.90 -4.92
C LYS A 186 19.84 -7.99 -3.45
N ALA A 187 20.02 -6.92 -2.68
CA ALA A 187 19.60 -6.87 -1.28
C ALA A 187 18.07 -7.00 -1.09
N VAL A 188 17.26 -6.59 -2.07
CA VAL A 188 15.80 -6.48 -1.90
C VAL A 188 14.99 -7.40 -2.82
N VAL A 189 15.60 -8.04 -3.82
CA VAL A 189 14.88 -8.80 -4.85
C VAL A 189 13.99 -9.92 -4.29
N ARG A 190 14.41 -10.56 -3.19
CA ARG A 190 13.66 -11.64 -2.53
C ARG A 190 12.66 -11.14 -1.47
N SER A 191 12.57 -9.83 -1.26
CA SER A 191 11.71 -9.23 -0.24
C SER A 191 10.22 -9.28 -0.61
N ASN A 192 9.38 -8.94 0.36
CA ASN A 192 7.93 -8.78 0.18
C ASN A 192 7.52 -7.35 -0.22
N ALA A 193 8.45 -6.54 -0.77
CA ALA A 193 8.14 -5.20 -1.24
C ALA A 193 6.94 -5.19 -2.20
N ALA A 194 6.08 -4.19 -2.06
CA ALA A 194 4.97 -3.95 -2.97
C ALA A 194 5.47 -3.60 -4.39
N TYR A 195 6.61 -2.93 -4.45
CA TYR A 195 7.19 -2.42 -5.69
C TYR A 195 8.70 -2.25 -5.58
N ILE A 196 9.43 -2.64 -6.63
CA ILE A 196 10.87 -2.44 -6.76
C ILE A 196 11.14 -1.86 -8.15
N GLY A 197 11.57 -0.59 -8.20
CA GLY A 197 11.92 0.11 -9.43
C GLY A 197 13.39 0.51 -9.45
N VAL A 198 14.03 0.43 -10.62
CA VAL A 198 15.43 0.84 -10.81
C VAL A 198 15.53 1.81 -11.98
N ILE A 199 16.16 2.97 -11.78
CA ILE A 199 16.48 3.92 -12.86
C ILE A 199 17.67 3.39 -13.67
N SER A 200 17.38 2.54 -14.64
CA SER A 200 18.41 1.83 -15.38
C SER A 200 17.95 1.57 -16.81
N SER A 201 18.88 1.49 -17.76
CA SER A 201 18.53 1.36 -19.18
C SER A 201 18.01 -0.05 -19.51
N LYS A 202 17.32 -0.18 -20.66
CA LYS A 202 16.86 -1.48 -21.18
C LYS A 202 18.02 -2.47 -21.34
N LEU A 203 19.21 -2.00 -21.73
CA LEU A 203 20.40 -2.83 -21.83
C LEU A 203 20.87 -3.34 -20.45
N LYS A 204 20.89 -2.45 -19.44
CA LYS A 204 21.28 -2.82 -18.07
C LYS A 204 20.29 -3.79 -17.44
N ARG A 205 18.98 -3.65 -17.75
CA ARG A 205 17.96 -4.64 -17.35
C ARG A 205 18.37 -6.06 -17.71
N THR A 206 18.75 -6.31 -18.96
CA THR A 206 19.12 -7.66 -19.41
C THR A 206 20.30 -8.21 -18.61
N LYS A 207 21.31 -7.38 -18.35
CA LYS A 207 22.48 -7.77 -17.54
C LYS A 207 22.10 -8.09 -16.10
N PHE A 208 21.34 -7.21 -15.44
CA PHE A 208 20.92 -7.40 -14.04
C PHE A 208 20.05 -8.66 -13.88
N LEU A 209 19.07 -8.86 -14.75
CA LEU A 209 18.20 -10.04 -14.67
C LEU A 209 18.96 -11.34 -14.96
N ALA A 210 19.88 -11.34 -15.93
CA ALA A 210 20.72 -12.51 -16.21
C ALA A 210 21.63 -12.85 -15.01
N GLN A 211 22.23 -11.84 -14.38
CA GLN A 211 23.08 -12.05 -13.21
C GLN A 211 22.28 -12.55 -12.00
N LEU A 212 21.13 -11.95 -11.70
CA LEU A 212 20.24 -12.44 -10.62
C LEU A 212 19.77 -13.88 -10.87
N LYS A 213 19.50 -14.24 -12.13
CA LYS A 213 19.14 -15.62 -12.49
C LYS A 213 20.30 -16.58 -12.25
N LYS A 214 21.54 -16.20 -12.60
CA LYS A 214 22.75 -16.99 -12.30
C LYS A 214 22.96 -17.16 -10.78
N GLU A 215 22.57 -16.16 -9.99
CA GLU A 215 22.58 -16.20 -8.52
C GLU A 215 21.34 -16.89 -7.89
N GLY A 216 20.59 -17.66 -8.69
CA GLY A 216 19.48 -18.48 -8.19
C GLY A 216 18.23 -17.69 -7.75
N VAL A 217 17.98 -16.51 -8.33
CA VAL A 217 16.72 -15.79 -8.09
C VAL A 217 15.62 -16.35 -8.98
N ASP A 218 14.54 -16.87 -8.36
CA ASP A 218 13.39 -17.40 -9.08
C ASP A 218 12.72 -16.34 -9.98
N GLN A 219 12.18 -16.81 -11.11
CA GLN A 219 11.45 -15.99 -12.08
C GLN A 219 10.30 -15.17 -11.45
N LYS A 220 9.66 -15.69 -10.40
CA LYS A 220 8.56 -15.00 -9.70
C LYS A 220 9.00 -13.66 -9.07
N TYR A 221 10.24 -13.57 -8.60
CA TYR A 221 10.80 -12.33 -8.04
C TYR A 221 11.24 -11.38 -9.16
N LEU A 222 11.87 -11.92 -10.21
CA LEU A 222 12.32 -11.14 -11.36
C LEU A 222 11.17 -10.41 -12.07
N LYS A 223 9.99 -11.03 -12.15
CA LYS A 223 8.77 -10.42 -12.73
C LYS A 223 8.27 -9.18 -11.99
N LYS A 224 8.64 -9.00 -10.71
CA LYS A 224 8.22 -7.85 -9.90
C LYS A 224 9.10 -6.61 -10.11
N ILE A 225 10.28 -6.76 -10.73
CA ILE A 225 11.24 -5.67 -10.89
C ILE A 225 10.87 -4.80 -12.10
N LYS A 226 10.88 -3.48 -11.91
CA LYS A 226 10.63 -2.48 -12.96
C LYS A 226 11.92 -1.79 -13.38
N ILE A 227 12.35 -2.06 -14.61
CA ILE A 227 13.55 -1.48 -15.22
C ILE A 227 13.31 -1.20 -16.70
N PRO A 228 13.44 0.03 -17.20
CA PRO A 228 13.50 1.27 -16.42
C PRO A 228 12.26 1.41 -15.53
N VAL A 229 12.42 2.09 -14.40
CA VAL A 229 11.31 2.56 -13.56
C VAL A 229 10.57 3.71 -14.26
N GLY A 230 9.26 3.80 -14.06
CA GLY A 230 8.42 4.88 -14.57
C GLY A 230 7.63 4.52 -15.82
N ILE A 231 6.57 5.29 -16.08
CA ILE A 231 5.78 5.19 -17.32
C ILE A 231 6.40 6.08 -18.39
N ASP A 232 6.43 5.61 -19.63
CA ASP A 232 6.92 6.41 -20.76
C ASP A 232 5.97 7.57 -21.06
N ILE A 233 6.39 8.77 -20.65
CA ILE A 233 5.71 10.04 -20.89
C ILE A 233 6.64 11.03 -21.63
N GLY A 234 7.76 10.54 -22.19
CA GLY A 234 8.79 11.40 -22.79
C GLY A 234 9.57 12.26 -21.79
N ALA A 235 9.69 11.82 -20.53
CA ALA A 235 10.37 12.55 -19.46
C ALA A 235 11.88 12.74 -19.72
N GLN A 236 12.38 13.96 -19.53
CA GLN A 236 13.77 14.36 -19.74
C GLN A 236 14.39 14.99 -18.49
N THR A 237 13.64 15.83 -17.77
CA THR A 237 14.13 16.50 -16.56
C THR A 237 13.99 15.62 -15.31
N PRO A 238 14.77 15.85 -14.23
CA PRO A 238 14.61 15.12 -12.97
C PRO A 238 13.18 15.18 -12.40
N GLU A 239 12.50 16.31 -12.57
CA GLU A 239 11.12 16.55 -12.17
C GLU A 239 10.13 15.71 -12.99
N GLU A 240 10.28 15.70 -14.32
CA GLU A 240 9.47 14.88 -15.22
C GLU A 240 9.68 13.38 -14.96
N ILE A 241 10.92 12.96 -14.73
CA ILE A 241 11.25 11.58 -14.39
C ILE A 241 10.61 11.20 -13.06
N ALA A 242 10.64 12.09 -12.06
CA ALA A 242 9.96 11.86 -10.79
C ALA A 242 8.44 11.72 -10.96
N ILE A 243 7.81 12.51 -11.84
CA ILE A 243 6.39 12.37 -12.19
C ILE A 243 6.13 11.02 -12.87
N SER A 244 6.98 10.63 -13.82
CA SER A 244 6.89 9.33 -14.51
C SER A 244 6.94 8.15 -13.52
N ILE A 245 7.87 8.18 -12.56
CA ILE A 245 8.01 7.17 -11.50
C ILE A 245 6.78 7.18 -10.59
N ALA A 246 6.34 8.36 -10.14
CA ALA A 246 5.18 8.49 -9.27
C ALA A 246 3.90 7.98 -9.96
N ALA A 247 3.72 8.25 -11.26
CA ALA A 247 2.62 7.73 -12.05
C ALA A 247 2.62 6.19 -12.09
N GLU A 248 3.79 5.55 -12.25
CA GLU A 248 3.89 4.09 -12.18
C GLU A 248 3.52 3.55 -10.79
N ILE A 249 4.02 4.17 -9.72
CA ILE A 249 3.69 3.80 -8.32
C ILE A 249 2.19 3.90 -8.07
N ILE A 250 1.54 4.97 -8.53
CA ILE A 250 0.09 5.17 -8.41
C ILE A 250 -0.65 4.05 -9.18
N SER A 251 -0.20 3.72 -10.39
CA SER A 251 -0.83 2.66 -11.20
C SER A 251 -0.78 1.29 -10.51
N VAL A 252 0.32 0.98 -9.83
CA VAL A 252 0.47 -0.27 -9.07
C VAL A 252 -0.45 -0.26 -7.84
N THR A 253 -0.53 0.87 -7.14
CA THR A 253 -1.39 1.02 -5.96
C THR A 253 -2.87 0.92 -6.32
N ASN A 254 -3.25 1.45 -7.48
CA ASN A 254 -4.63 1.56 -7.94
C ASN A 254 -4.97 0.53 -9.03
N LYS A 255 -4.25 -0.59 -9.11
CA LYS A 255 -4.35 -1.55 -10.22
C LYS A 255 -5.79 -1.98 -10.53
N ASP A 256 -6.59 -2.23 -9.49
CA ASP A 256 -7.99 -2.67 -9.63
C ASP A 256 -8.95 -1.54 -10.03
N SER A 257 -8.47 -0.29 -10.03
CA SER A 257 -9.20 0.91 -10.46
C SER A 257 -8.67 1.45 -11.79
N ILE A 258 -7.71 0.79 -12.44
CA ILE A 258 -7.25 1.18 -13.78
C ILE A 258 -8.39 1.02 -14.78
N GLY A 259 -8.58 2.03 -15.63
CA GLY A 259 -9.61 1.99 -16.68
C GLY A 259 -11.01 2.34 -16.20
N THR A 260 -11.17 2.97 -15.03
CA THR A 260 -12.45 3.65 -14.71
C THR A 260 -12.84 4.61 -15.81
N ALA A 261 -14.14 4.74 -16.10
CA ALA A 261 -14.66 5.58 -17.19
C ALA A 261 -14.11 7.02 -17.18
N LYS A 262 -13.77 7.55 -16.00
CA LYS A 262 -13.22 8.91 -15.81
C LYS A 262 -12.03 9.26 -16.71
N PHE A 263 -11.17 8.29 -17.04
CA PHE A 263 -9.95 8.53 -17.82
C PHE A 263 -9.94 7.78 -19.16
N LYS A 264 -11.03 7.10 -19.51
CA LYS A 264 -11.19 6.54 -20.86
C LYS A 264 -11.43 7.71 -21.81
N ARG A 265 -10.50 7.94 -22.74
CA ARG A 265 -10.78 8.77 -23.90
C ARG A 265 -11.74 7.97 -24.78
N ASN A 266 -12.89 8.54 -25.11
CA ASN A 266 -13.72 7.95 -26.15
C ASN A 266 -12.88 7.87 -27.44
N PRO A 267 -12.97 6.77 -28.18
CA PRO A 267 -12.19 6.56 -29.40
C PRO A 267 -12.46 7.66 -30.43
#